data_AF-A0A9J6HBH4-F1
#
_entry.id   AF-A0A9J6HBH4-F1
#
_cell.length_a   1.000
_cell.length_b   1.000
_cell.length_c   1.000
_cell.angle_alpha   90.00
_cell.angle_beta   90.00
_cell.angle_gamma   90.00
#
_symmetry.space_group_name_H-M   'P 1'
#
loop_
_entity.id
_entity.type
_entity.pdbx_description
1 polymer ?
#
loop_
_entity_poly.entity_id
_entity_poly.type
_entity_poly.pdbx_seq_one_letter_code
_entity_poly.pdbx_strand_id
1 'polypeptide(L)'
;MDIAIALIKAATAPRSERLREAEVDSDEEDAQASATKRGKVTALPPDDVRYDMMRHFPEQQKLESHNRCRNPGCSAKSRVKCLKCGIFLCLQNRNCFLEFHTR
;
A
#
# COMPACT_ATOMS: atom_id res chain seq x y z
N MET A 1 0.56 38.71 -22.73
CA MET A 1 0.81 37.71 -21.68
C MET A 1 0.36 38.33 -20.38
N ASP A 2 -0.53 37.67 -19.64
CA ASP A 2 -0.52 37.62 -18.17
C ASP A 2 -1.72 36.82 -17.67
N ILE A 3 -1.59 35.49 -17.81
CA ILE A 3 -2.51 34.46 -17.31
C ILE A 3 -2.55 34.45 -15.76
N ALA A 4 -1.62 35.15 -15.10
CA ALA A 4 -1.37 35.07 -13.66
C ALA A 4 -2.48 35.66 -12.78
N ILE A 5 -3.33 36.57 -13.28
CA ILE A 5 -4.37 37.20 -12.44
C ILE A 5 -5.60 36.28 -12.23
N ALA A 6 -5.81 35.28 -13.10
CA ALA A 6 -6.97 34.39 -13.02
C ALA A 6 -6.87 33.28 -11.95
N LEU A 7 -5.67 33.00 -11.40
CA LEU A 7 -5.46 31.88 -10.47
C LEU A 7 -5.64 32.25 -8.98
N ILE A 8 -5.67 33.54 -8.62
CA ILE A 8 -5.75 33.96 -7.21
C ILE A 8 -7.19 33.91 -6.66
N LYS A 9 -8.23 33.96 -7.52
CA LYS A 9 -9.64 33.94 -7.08
C LYS A 9 -10.19 32.54 -6.76
N ALA A 10 -9.40 31.48 -6.90
CA ALA A 10 -9.82 30.10 -6.55
C ALA A 10 -9.38 29.67 -5.14
N ALA A 11 -8.67 30.52 -4.38
CA ALA A 11 -8.04 30.17 -3.11
C ALA A 11 -8.92 30.37 -1.85
N THR A 12 -10.24 30.56 -1.98
CA THR A 12 -11.13 30.73 -0.81
C THR A 12 -12.40 29.91 -0.97
N ALA A 13 -12.27 28.59 -0.96
CA ALA A 13 -13.37 27.71 -0.60
C ALA A 13 -13.08 27.14 0.79
N PRO A 14 -13.98 27.31 1.79
CA PRO A 14 -13.76 26.69 3.08
C PRO A 14 -13.73 25.16 2.91
N ARG A 15 -12.66 24.56 3.44
CA ARG A 15 -12.54 23.12 3.64
C ARG A 15 -13.73 22.71 4.51
N SER A 16 -14.68 22.00 3.92
CA SER A 16 -15.84 21.43 4.62
C SER A 16 -15.34 20.56 5.77
N GLU A 17 -15.28 21.15 6.96
CA GLU A 17 -15.30 20.43 8.22
C GLU A 17 -16.71 19.86 8.32
N ARG A 18 -16.85 18.55 8.13
CA ARG A 18 -18.09 17.84 8.47
C ARG A 18 -18.23 17.88 10.00
N LEU A 19 -18.75 18.97 10.53
CA LEU A 19 -19.38 18.95 11.84
C LEU A 19 -20.57 17.99 11.75
N ARG A 20 -20.49 16.90 12.49
CA ARG A 20 -21.67 16.07 12.77
C ARG A 20 -22.49 16.84 13.80
N GLU A 21 -23.58 17.42 13.36
CA GLU A 21 -24.62 17.89 14.25
C GLU A 21 -25.21 16.66 14.95
N ALA A 22 -25.12 16.66 16.28
CA ALA A 22 -25.68 15.61 17.10
C ALA A 22 -27.19 15.88 17.22
N GLU A 23 -27.97 15.22 16.37
CA GLU A 23 -29.40 15.06 16.60
C GLU A 23 -29.60 13.78 17.40
N VAL A 24 -29.96 13.95 18.67
CA VAL A 24 -30.44 12.92 19.57
C VAL A 24 -31.95 13.00 19.54
N ASP A 25 -32.64 11.96 19.03
CA ASP A 25 -33.89 11.49 19.62
C ASP A 25 -34.26 10.07 19.13
N SER A 26 -34.54 9.18 20.09
CA SER A 26 -35.43 7.98 20.11
C SER A 26 -35.46 7.01 18.88
N ASP A 27 -35.33 5.68 18.94
CA ASP A 27 -35.29 4.60 19.94
C ASP A 27 -34.64 3.35 19.27
N GLU A 28 -33.96 2.53 20.09
CA GLU A 28 -33.42 1.16 19.98
C GLU A 28 -33.30 0.32 18.65
N GLU A 29 -32.12 -0.32 18.51
CA GLU A 29 -31.68 -1.50 17.71
C GLU A 29 -31.57 -1.39 16.16
N ASP A 30 -30.47 -1.67 15.44
CA ASP A 30 -29.12 -2.23 15.66
C ASP A 30 -28.20 -1.59 14.59
N ALA A 31 -27.21 -0.80 15.01
CA ALA A 31 -26.33 -0.07 14.11
C ALA A 31 -25.11 -0.92 13.72
N GLN A 32 -25.23 -1.73 12.66
CA GLN A 32 -24.10 -2.44 12.09
C GLN A 32 -23.15 -1.48 11.34
N ALA A 33 -22.23 -0.87 12.07
CA ALA A 33 -21.11 -0.12 11.50
C ALA A 33 -20.29 -1.05 10.58
N SER A 34 -20.27 -0.76 9.27
CA SER A 34 -19.54 -1.56 8.29
C SER A 34 -18.02 -1.36 8.44
N ALA A 35 -17.42 -2.17 9.31
CA ALA A 35 -15.97 -2.22 9.47
C ALA A 35 -15.30 -2.51 8.12
N THR A 36 -14.45 -1.60 7.65
CA THR A 36 -13.67 -1.79 6.43
C THR A 36 -12.74 -2.99 6.63
N LYS A 37 -13.01 -4.10 5.92
CA LYS A 37 -12.23 -5.34 6.04
C LYS A 37 -10.76 -5.03 5.72
N ARG A 38 -9.89 -5.15 6.71
CA ARG A 38 -8.43 -5.04 6.50
C ARG A 38 -7.99 -6.15 5.55
N GLY A 39 -7.21 -5.79 4.53
CA GLY A 39 -6.71 -6.76 3.55
C GLY A 39 -5.87 -7.86 4.22
N LYS A 40 -5.94 -9.08 3.67
CA LYS A 40 -5.17 -10.24 4.15
C LYS A 40 -3.67 -9.91 4.13
N VAL A 41 -3.01 -10.03 5.28
CA VAL A 41 -1.55 -9.87 5.37
C VAL A 41 -0.90 -11.11 4.76
N THR A 42 -0.01 -10.91 3.78
CA THR A 42 0.83 -11.99 3.26
C THR A 42 1.90 -12.31 4.31
N ALA A 43 1.88 -13.53 4.85
CA ALA A 43 2.92 -14.00 5.75
C ALA A 43 4.28 -14.06 5.03
N LEU A 44 5.37 -13.84 5.78
CA LEU A 44 6.72 -14.05 5.26
C LEU A 44 7.01 -15.55 5.13
N PRO A 45 7.79 -15.97 4.12
CA PRO A 45 8.24 -17.35 4.02
C PRO A 45 9.16 -17.71 5.20
N PRO A 46 9.22 -18.99 5.61
CA PRO A 46 10.23 -19.48 6.54
C PRO A 46 11.65 -19.25 6.03
N ASP A 47 12.61 -19.09 6.93
CA ASP A 47 14.01 -18.83 6.57
C ASP A 47 14.63 -19.94 5.72
N ASP A 48 14.30 -21.21 6.00
CA ASP A 48 14.76 -22.36 5.18
C ASP A 48 14.34 -22.20 3.71
N VAL A 49 13.12 -21.74 3.47
CA VAL A 49 12.59 -21.52 2.10
C VAL A 49 13.17 -20.25 1.51
N ARG A 50 13.38 -19.21 2.33
CA ARG A 50 13.91 -17.91 1.89
C ARG A 50 15.36 -18.02 1.43
N TYR A 51 16.16 -18.84 2.11
CA TYR A 51 17.61 -18.89 1.94
C TYR A 51 18.12 -20.11 1.18
N ASP A 52 17.24 -20.99 0.72
CA ASP A 52 17.67 -22.16 -0.06
C ASP A 52 18.20 -21.83 -1.47
N MET A 53 18.19 -20.56 -1.89
CA MET A 53 18.70 -20.05 -3.17
C MET A 53 18.15 -20.76 -4.41
N MET A 54 17.07 -21.54 -4.29
CA MET A 54 16.53 -22.38 -5.36
C MET A 54 15.16 -21.90 -5.81
N ARG A 55 14.98 -21.70 -7.13
CA ARG A 55 13.70 -21.34 -7.76
C ARG A 55 13.06 -20.03 -7.26
N HIS A 56 13.86 -19.08 -6.79
CA HIS A 56 13.42 -17.72 -6.50
C HIS A 56 13.53 -16.83 -7.75
N PHE A 57 12.55 -16.94 -8.64
CA PHE A 57 12.53 -16.11 -9.85
C PHE A 57 11.74 -14.81 -9.65
N PRO A 58 12.27 -13.66 -10.12
CA PRO A 58 11.52 -12.42 -10.14
C PRO A 58 10.53 -12.41 -11.31
N GLU A 59 9.26 -12.12 -11.02
CA GLU A 59 8.22 -11.93 -12.03
C GLU A 59 7.66 -10.50 -11.94
N GLN A 60 7.66 -9.79 -13.07
CA GLN A 60 7.03 -8.48 -13.19
C GLN A 60 5.51 -8.64 -13.29
N GLN A 61 4.78 -8.25 -12.24
CA GLN A 61 3.33 -8.33 -12.22
C GLN A 61 2.69 -7.17 -12.99
N LYS A 62 1.67 -7.47 -13.80
CA LYS A 62 0.80 -6.49 -14.48
C LYS A 62 -0.30 -5.99 -13.54
N LEU A 63 0.10 -5.27 -12.48
CA LEU A 63 -0.81 -4.68 -11.49
C LEU A 63 -0.98 -3.18 -11.77
N GLU A 64 -2.20 -2.67 -11.60
CA GLU A 64 -2.47 -1.22 -11.68
C GLU A 64 -1.61 -0.45 -10.66
N SER A 65 -1.56 -0.93 -9.43
CA SER A 65 -0.78 -0.33 -8.34
C SER A 65 0.45 -1.16 -7.96
N HIS A 66 1.42 -0.52 -7.32
CA HIS A 66 2.61 -1.18 -6.80
C HIS A 66 2.39 -1.65 -5.36
N ASN A 67 2.90 -2.83 -5.02
CA ASN A 67 2.84 -3.38 -3.65
C ASN A 67 4.09 -2.98 -2.87
N ARG A 68 3.97 -2.77 -1.55
CA ARG A 68 5.13 -2.41 -0.70
C ARG A 68 6.24 -3.48 -0.78
N CYS A 69 7.50 -3.09 -0.71
CA CYS A 69 8.61 -4.05 -0.62
C CYS A 69 8.57 -4.77 0.74
N ARG A 70 8.84 -6.08 0.76
CA ARG A 70 8.85 -6.90 1.98
C ARG A 70 10.25 -7.08 2.59
N ASN A 71 11.29 -6.56 1.95
CA ASN A 71 12.64 -6.56 2.52
C ASN A 71 12.68 -5.69 3.79
N PRO A 72 13.22 -6.18 4.92
CA PRO A 72 13.35 -5.41 6.16
C PRO A 72 14.01 -4.05 5.92
N GLY A 73 13.46 -2.99 6.50
CA GLY A 73 13.97 -1.62 6.33
C GLY A 73 13.60 -0.92 5.02
N CYS A 74 12.92 -1.59 4.08
CA CYS A 74 12.50 -0.99 2.82
C CYS A 74 11.06 -0.46 2.88
N SER A 75 10.86 0.82 2.57
CA SER A 75 9.54 1.48 2.49
C SER A 75 9.01 1.63 1.05
N ALA A 76 9.77 1.15 0.07
CA ALA A 76 9.45 1.24 -1.35
C ALA A 76 8.18 0.51 -1.74
N LYS A 77 7.73 0.74 -2.97
CA LYS A 77 6.77 -0.14 -3.66
C LYS A 77 7.42 -0.77 -4.89
N SER A 78 6.99 -1.97 -5.25
CA SER A 78 7.48 -2.77 -6.36
C SER A 78 6.34 -3.52 -7.05
N ARG A 79 6.53 -3.82 -8.34
CA ARG A 79 5.69 -4.75 -9.13
C ARG A 79 6.37 -6.11 -9.31
N VAL A 80 7.61 -6.26 -8.88
CA VAL A 80 8.35 -7.52 -8.96
C VAL A 80 7.97 -8.40 -7.78
N LYS A 81 7.47 -9.61 -8.08
CA LYS A 81 7.10 -10.64 -7.13
C LYS A 81 8.08 -11.81 -7.22
N CYS A 82 8.50 -12.35 -6.08
CA CYS A 82 9.17 -13.65 -6.06
C CYS A 82 8.12 -14.76 -6.26
N LEU A 83 8.28 -15.60 -7.29
CA LEU A 83 7.33 -16.67 -7.60
C LEU A 83 7.17 -17.68 -6.46
N LYS A 84 8.26 -17.98 -5.77
CA LYS A 84 8.28 -18.98 -4.70
C LYS A 84 7.79 -18.43 -3.36
N CYS A 85 8.31 -17.27 -2.95
CA CYS A 85 7.94 -16.63 -1.68
C CYS A 85 6.60 -15.90 -1.72
N GLY A 86 6.08 -15.59 -2.92
CA GLY A 86 4.80 -14.89 -3.07
C GLY A 86 4.81 -13.42 -2.65
N ILE A 87 5.99 -12.84 -2.39
CA ILE A 87 6.15 -11.47 -1.87
C ILE A 87 6.72 -10.52 -2.91
N PHE A 88 6.48 -9.22 -2.72
CA PHE A 88 7.01 -8.16 -3.57
C PHE A 88 8.34 -7.62 -3.04
N LEU A 89 9.34 -7.55 -3.92
CA LEU A 89 10.69 -7.08 -3.61
C LEU A 89 11.15 -6.10 -4.69
N CYS A 90 11.97 -5.12 -4.33
CA CYS A 90 12.58 -4.24 -5.33
C CYS A 90 13.65 -5.00 -6.13
N LEU A 91 13.77 -4.65 -7.40
CA LEU A 91 14.81 -5.17 -8.30
C LEU A 91 15.51 -4.07 -9.11
N GLN A 92 14.78 -3.03 -9.55
CA GLN A 92 15.34 -2.00 -10.43
C GLN A 92 16.29 -1.02 -9.71
N ASN A 93 15.77 -0.25 -8.75
CA ASN A 93 16.54 0.81 -8.07
C ASN A 93 17.23 0.32 -6.79
N ARG A 94 16.89 -0.88 -6.31
CA ARG A 94 17.35 -1.48 -5.06
C ARG A 94 17.41 -2.99 -5.25
N ASN A 95 18.50 -3.61 -4.81
CA ASN A 95 18.71 -5.06 -4.91
C ASN A 95 18.04 -5.85 -3.76
N CYS A 96 16.87 -5.40 -3.31
CA CYS A 96 16.13 -6.05 -2.23
C CYS A 96 15.78 -7.50 -2.55
N PHE A 97 15.62 -7.85 -3.84
CA PHE A 97 15.41 -9.24 -4.25
C PHE A 97 16.59 -10.12 -3.84
N LEU A 98 17.83 -9.69 -4.12
CA LEU A 98 19.01 -10.45 -3.76
C LEU A 98 19.19 -10.47 -2.23
N GLU A 99 19.20 -9.28 -1.61
CA GLU A 99 19.43 -9.13 -0.17
C GLU A 99 18.47 -9.96 0.68
N PHE A 100 17.21 -10.08 0.27
CA PHE A 100 16.20 -10.82 1.03
C PHE A 100 16.47 -12.34 1.05
N HIS A 101 17.06 -12.89 -0.02
CA HIS A 101 17.29 -14.33 -0.18
C HIS A 101 18.73 -14.76 0.15
N THR A 102 19.64 -13.84 0.48
CA THR A 102 21.06 -14.16 0.77
C THR A 102 21.55 -13.76 2.16
N ARG A 103 20.72 -13.13 2.97
CA ARG A 103 21.13 -12.57 4.27
C ARG A 103 21.04 -13.51 5.45
#